data_AF-A0A6V7JKL5-F1
#
_entry.id   AF-A0A6V7JKL5-F1
#
_cell.length_a   1.000
_cell.length_b   1.000
_cell.length_c   1.000
_cell.angle_alpha   90.00
_cell.angle_beta   90.00
_cell.angle_gamma   90.00
#
_symmetry.space_group_name_H-M   'P 1'
#
loop_
_entity.id
_entity.type
_entity.pdbx_description
1 polymer ?
#
loop_
_entity_poly.entity_id
_entity_poly.type
_entity_poly.pdbx_seq_one_letter_code
_entity_poly.pdbx_strand_id
1 'polypeptide(L)'
;ECQGIINGINELAKLKGKPKRPIDETPRVNDDLKQSIKSLAEIKLRDIFTDYTHDKISRDNALNNLRNNILDTMKSSVSDLDLPAVVEAFGVISKEIFRSLIFENDIRCDGRKLTELRKISCEIDLFKPLHGSALFQRGQTQVLCTVTLDSLDSALKMDTISMLSSGIKEKNFFLHYEFPPYATKETGRTGPIGRREMGHGALAERGLRPVLPADYPFTIRLTSEVLESNGSSSMASVCGGSLALLDAGVPISTPAAGVAIGLVTKYGKGPNKEVEDYRILTDLL
;
A
#
# COMPACT_ATOMS: atom_id res chain seq x y z
N GLU A 1 -7.27 -25.63 -10.04
CA GLU A 1 -7.20 -25.02 -11.39
C GLU A 1 -5.81 -24.52 -11.75
N CYS A 2 -5.17 -23.63 -10.96
CA CYS A 2 -3.84 -23.08 -11.30
C CYS A 2 -2.74 -24.12 -11.53
N GLN A 3 -2.68 -25.20 -10.74
CA GLN A 3 -1.69 -26.26 -10.95
C GLN A 3 -1.86 -26.98 -12.30
N GLY A 4 -3.11 -27.12 -12.78
CA GLY A 4 -3.37 -27.67 -14.11
C GLY A 4 -2.84 -26.75 -15.21
N ILE A 5 -3.06 -25.44 -15.08
CA ILE A 5 -2.50 -24.44 -16.02
C ILE A 5 -0.97 -24.47 -16.00
N ILE A 6 -0.35 -24.53 -14.82
CA ILE A 6 1.12 -24.63 -14.68
C ILE A 6 1.64 -25.89 -15.34
N ASN A 7 0.98 -27.03 -15.15
CA ASN A 7 1.36 -28.28 -15.80
C ASN A 7 1.30 -28.16 -17.32
N GLY A 8 0.23 -27.57 -17.87
CA GLY A 8 0.11 -27.30 -19.31
C GLY A 8 1.20 -26.34 -19.83
N ILE A 9 1.52 -25.28 -19.09
CA ILE A 9 2.64 -24.38 -19.43
C ILE A 9 3.97 -25.13 -19.42
N ASN A 10 4.19 -26.00 -18.44
CA ASN A 10 5.42 -26.80 -18.34
C ASN A 10 5.53 -27.81 -19.47
N GLU A 11 4.43 -28.44 -19.87
CA GLU A 11 4.40 -29.32 -21.05
C GLU A 11 4.71 -28.54 -22.34
N LEU A 12 4.10 -27.37 -22.53
CA LEU A 12 4.39 -26.51 -23.68
C LEU A 12 5.86 -26.06 -23.69
N ALA A 13 6.42 -25.70 -22.53
CA ALA A 13 7.82 -25.34 -22.38
C ALA A 13 8.76 -26.52 -22.69
N LYS A 14 8.39 -27.76 -22.36
CA LYS A 14 9.16 -28.96 -22.75
C LYS A 14 9.11 -29.20 -24.27
N LEU A 15 7.96 -28.98 -24.90
CA LEU A 15 7.76 -29.24 -26.33
C LEU A 15 8.39 -28.18 -27.23
N LYS A 16 8.31 -26.90 -26.84
CA LYS A 16 8.66 -25.75 -27.71
C LYS A 16 9.39 -24.61 -26.98
N GLY A 17 9.89 -24.84 -25.77
CA GLY A 17 10.61 -23.84 -25.00
C GLY A 17 11.94 -23.46 -25.67
N LYS A 18 12.15 -22.16 -25.89
CA LYS A 18 13.44 -21.62 -26.31
C LYS A 18 14.45 -21.68 -25.15
N PRO A 19 15.76 -21.85 -25.42
CA PRO A 19 16.77 -21.76 -24.38
C PRO A 19 16.69 -20.39 -23.68
N LYS A 20 16.90 -20.37 -22.37
CA LYS A 20 16.93 -19.12 -21.61
C LYS A 20 18.11 -18.29 -22.08
N ARG A 21 17.89 -17.00 -22.33
CA ARG A 21 18.98 -16.08 -22.66
C ARG A 21 19.99 -16.03 -21.51
N PRO A 22 21.31 -16.03 -21.77
CA PRO A 22 22.27 -15.67 -20.75
C PRO A 22 21.98 -14.22 -20.35
N ILE A 23 21.94 -13.96 -19.05
CA ILE A 23 21.85 -12.63 -18.49
C ILE A 23 23.12 -12.46 -17.69
N ASP A 24 23.88 -11.41 -17.98
CA ASP A 24 25.04 -11.06 -17.17
C ASP A 24 24.55 -10.84 -15.73
N GLU A 25 25.16 -11.55 -14.78
CA GLU A 25 24.78 -11.38 -13.38
C GLU A 25 25.00 -9.90 -13.02
N THR A 26 23.96 -9.23 -12.54
CA THR A 26 24.14 -7.91 -11.93
C THR A 26 25.16 -8.07 -10.82
N PRO A 27 26.20 -7.22 -10.78
CA PRO A 27 27.25 -7.34 -9.79
C PRO A 27 26.61 -7.35 -8.41
N ARG A 28 26.75 -8.47 -7.70
CA ARG A 28 26.30 -8.55 -6.31
C ARG A 28 27.12 -7.55 -5.52
N VAL A 29 26.46 -6.77 -4.67
CA VAL A 29 27.14 -5.92 -3.70
C VAL A 29 28.21 -6.77 -3.02
N ASN A 30 29.47 -6.33 -3.06
CA ASN A 30 30.58 -7.01 -2.42
C ASN A 30 30.22 -7.31 -0.95
N ASP A 31 30.35 -8.57 -0.53
CA ASP A 31 29.99 -9.00 0.83
C ASP A 31 30.81 -8.24 1.89
N ASP A 32 32.06 -7.87 1.59
CA ASP A 32 32.92 -7.06 2.46
C ASP A 32 32.36 -5.64 2.65
N LEU A 33 31.86 -5.05 1.57
CA LEU A 33 31.21 -3.75 1.59
C LEU A 33 29.92 -3.80 2.43
N LYS A 34 29.11 -4.85 2.23
CA LYS A 34 27.89 -5.06 2.99
C LYS A 34 28.18 -5.23 4.49
N GLN A 35 29.19 -5.99 4.86
CA GLN A 35 29.58 -6.20 6.25
C GLN A 35 30.11 -4.92 6.91
N SER A 36 30.88 -4.12 6.16
CA SER A 36 31.36 -2.82 6.61
C SER A 36 30.20 -1.85 6.88
N ILE A 37 29.26 -1.73 5.94
CA ILE A 37 28.06 -0.90 6.10
C ILE A 37 27.21 -1.39 7.27
N LYS A 38 27.02 -2.71 7.40
CA LYS A 38 26.24 -3.31 8.50
C LYS A 38 26.84 -2.93 9.85
N SER A 39 28.16 -3.03 9.99
CA SER A 39 28.85 -2.69 11.24
C SER A 39 28.68 -1.21 11.64
N LEU A 40 28.62 -0.29 10.66
CA LEU A 40 28.40 1.13 10.91
C LEU A 40 26.93 1.49 11.16
N ALA A 41 26.00 0.74 10.56
CA ALA A 41 24.59 1.06 10.55
C ALA A 41 23.79 0.34 11.65
N GLU A 42 24.19 -0.86 12.06
CA GLU A 42 23.32 -1.80 12.78
C GLU A 42 22.77 -1.25 14.10
N ILE A 43 23.65 -0.72 14.96
CA ILE A 43 23.24 -0.16 16.26
C ILE A 43 22.27 1.02 16.05
N LYS A 44 22.64 1.97 15.19
CA LYS A 44 21.81 3.15 14.91
C LYS A 44 20.47 2.80 14.25
N LEU A 45 20.44 1.80 13.37
CA LEU A 45 19.20 1.32 12.77
C LEU A 45 18.30 0.66 13.81
N ARG A 46 18.87 -0.13 14.72
CA ARG A 46 18.13 -0.73 15.83
C ARG A 46 17.52 0.36 16.70
N ASP A 47 18.30 1.37 17.09
CA ASP A 47 17.82 2.51 17.89
C ASP A 47 16.68 3.26 17.19
N ILE A 48 16.80 3.57 15.90
CA ILE A 48 15.75 4.26 15.13
C ILE A 48 14.46 3.41 15.04
N PHE A 49 14.58 2.09 14.90
CA PHE A 49 13.42 1.21 14.78
C PHE A 49 12.80 0.80 16.12
N THR A 50 13.50 1.01 17.24
CA THR A 50 12.96 0.78 18.60
C THR A 50 12.54 2.08 19.29
N ASP A 51 12.85 3.25 18.73
CA ASP A 51 12.29 4.52 19.17
C ASP A 51 10.84 4.67 18.68
N TYR A 52 9.89 4.35 19.58
CA TYR A 52 8.45 4.42 19.31
C TYR A 52 7.90 5.85 19.31
N THR A 53 8.70 6.87 19.63
CA THR A 53 8.28 8.27 19.54
C THR A 53 8.26 8.79 18.11
N HIS A 54 8.90 8.06 17.18
CA HIS A 54 8.95 8.42 15.78
C HIS A 54 7.60 8.29 15.07
N ASP A 55 7.20 9.38 14.41
CA ASP A 55 6.19 9.37 13.35
C ASP A 55 6.79 8.97 11.98
N LYS A 56 5.97 8.97 10.92
CA LYS A 56 6.46 8.67 9.55
C LYS A 56 7.63 9.55 9.14
N ILE A 57 7.49 10.87 9.28
CA ILE A 57 8.43 11.85 8.73
C ILE A 57 9.75 11.84 9.51
N SER A 58 9.69 11.84 10.84
CA SER A 58 10.87 11.83 11.70
C SER A 58 11.69 10.56 11.52
N ARG A 59 11.04 9.39 11.36
CA ARG A 59 11.73 8.12 11.08
C ARG A 59 12.42 8.15 9.73
N ASP A 60 11.73 8.58 8.68
CA ASP A 60 12.30 8.67 7.32
C ASP A 60 13.49 9.63 7.28
N ASN A 61 13.40 10.77 7.99
CA ASN A 61 14.51 11.70 8.12
C ASN A 61 15.69 11.10 8.88
N ALA A 62 15.45 10.39 9.99
CA ALA A 62 16.50 9.72 10.75
C ALA A 62 17.25 8.67 9.91
N LEU A 63 16.52 7.86 9.13
CA LEU A 63 17.09 6.88 8.21
C LEU A 63 17.89 7.55 7.08
N ASN A 64 17.37 8.62 6.50
CA ASN A 64 18.06 9.37 5.45
C ASN A 64 19.35 10.02 5.95
N ASN A 65 19.32 10.62 7.15
CA ASN A 65 20.49 11.20 7.79
C ASN A 65 21.55 10.13 8.07
N LEU A 66 21.15 8.97 8.58
CA LEU A 66 22.05 7.84 8.80
C LEU A 66 22.69 7.37 7.50
N ARG A 67 21.89 7.20 6.44
CA ARG A 67 22.38 6.81 5.12
C ARG A 67 23.40 7.81 4.57
N ASN A 68 23.11 9.11 4.65
CA ASN A 68 24.01 10.16 4.16
C ASN A 68 25.33 10.17 4.94
N ASN A 69 25.27 10.05 6.27
CA ASN A 69 26.48 9.96 7.11
C ASN A 69 27.35 8.75 6.73
N ILE A 70 26.75 7.60 6.45
CA ILE A 70 27.47 6.41 6.00
C ILE A 70 28.09 6.65 4.61
N LEU A 71 27.36 7.24 3.68
CA LEU A 71 27.87 7.58 2.35
C LEU A 71 29.09 8.51 2.44
N ASP A 72 29.03 9.54 3.28
CA ASP A 72 30.13 10.49 3.43
C ASP A 72 31.35 9.86 4.10
N THR A 73 31.14 9.01 5.13
CA THR A 73 32.21 8.24 5.76
C THR A 73 32.91 7.31 4.76
N MET A 74 32.12 6.61 3.92
CA MET A 74 32.66 5.66 2.95
C MET A 74 33.42 6.36 1.81
N LYS A 75 32.93 7.51 1.33
CA LYS A 75 33.63 8.35 0.34
C LYS A 75 35.01 8.80 0.82
N SER A 76 35.18 9.07 2.12
CA SER A 76 36.48 9.45 2.68
C SER A 76 37.46 8.28 2.77
N SER A 77 36.96 7.04 2.86
CA SER A 77 37.80 5.84 3.00
C SER A 77 38.17 5.14 1.68
N VAL A 78 37.37 5.30 0.62
CA VAL A 78 37.51 4.57 -0.65
C VAL A 78 37.34 5.52 -1.83
N SER A 79 38.38 5.63 -2.66
CA SER A 79 38.47 6.60 -3.77
C SER A 79 37.59 6.25 -4.99
N ASP A 80 37.12 5.00 -5.11
CA ASP A 80 36.35 4.49 -6.25
C ASP A 80 35.09 3.72 -5.77
N LEU A 81 34.24 4.42 -5.01
CA LEU A 81 33.06 3.85 -4.37
C LEU A 81 31.84 3.88 -5.30
N ASP A 82 31.26 2.71 -5.58
CA ASP A 82 29.97 2.61 -6.28
C ASP A 82 28.81 3.05 -5.37
N LEU A 83 28.42 4.32 -5.50
CA LEU A 83 27.36 4.94 -4.69
C LEU A 83 26.01 4.21 -4.80
N PRO A 84 25.50 3.85 -6.00
CA PRO A 84 24.33 2.99 -6.16
C PRO A 84 24.40 1.70 -5.32
N ALA A 85 25.51 0.97 -5.36
CA ALA A 85 25.67 -0.28 -4.61
C ALA A 85 25.61 -0.07 -3.10
N VAL A 86 26.17 1.03 -2.58
CA VAL A 86 26.11 1.37 -1.15
C VAL A 86 24.68 1.70 -0.72
N VAL A 87 23.93 2.46 -1.53
CA VAL A 87 22.53 2.79 -1.24
C VAL A 87 21.66 1.53 -1.24
N GLU A 88 21.87 0.63 -2.20
CA GLU A 88 21.19 -0.66 -2.26
C GLU A 88 21.52 -1.52 -1.04
N ALA A 89 22.81 -1.65 -0.69
CA ALA A 89 23.28 -2.41 0.47
C ALA A 89 22.65 -1.90 1.77
N PHE A 90 22.65 -0.58 1.97
CA PHE A 90 22.01 0.06 3.13
C PHE A 90 20.51 -0.26 3.19
N GLY A 91 19.81 -0.21 2.05
CA GLY A 91 18.39 -0.57 1.96
C GLY A 91 18.13 -2.04 2.34
N VAL A 92 18.96 -2.97 1.86
CA VAL A 92 18.88 -4.39 2.20
C VAL A 92 19.12 -4.62 3.69
N ILE A 93 20.17 -4.00 4.27
CA ILE A 93 20.51 -4.11 5.69
C ILE A 93 19.40 -3.50 6.56
N SER A 94 18.87 -2.34 6.20
CA SER A 94 17.77 -1.69 6.91
C SER A 94 16.53 -2.58 6.93
N LYS A 95 16.19 -3.20 5.79
CA LYS A 95 15.08 -4.16 5.69
C LYS A 95 15.32 -5.41 6.54
N GLU A 96 16.54 -5.95 6.54
CA GLU A 96 16.91 -7.13 7.34
C GLU A 96 16.74 -6.83 8.84
N ILE A 97 17.31 -5.72 9.32
CA ILE A 97 17.25 -5.31 10.72
C ILE A 97 15.80 -5.04 11.14
N PHE A 98 15.05 -4.27 10.34
CA PHE A 98 13.63 -3.99 10.59
C PHE A 98 12.82 -5.28 10.79
N ARG A 99 13.04 -6.28 9.92
CA ARG A 99 12.35 -7.57 10.02
C ARG A 99 12.82 -8.38 11.22
N SER A 100 14.12 -8.38 11.52
CA SER A 100 14.68 -9.11 12.66
C SER A 100 14.09 -8.62 13.99
N LEU A 101 13.96 -7.31 14.18
CA LEU A 101 13.37 -6.72 15.38
C LEU A 101 11.93 -7.18 15.63
N ILE A 102 11.14 -7.35 14.58
CA ILE A 102 9.77 -7.87 14.69
C ILE A 102 9.77 -9.31 15.21
N PHE A 103 10.72 -10.15 14.78
CA PHE A 103 10.84 -11.52 15.28
C PHE A 103 11.45 -11.61 16.68
N GLU A 104 12.35 -10.70 17.02
CA GLU A 104 13.02 -10.66 18.32
C GLU A 104 12.06 -10.21 19.43
N ASN A 105 11.24 -9.19 19.15
CA ASN A 105 10.47 -8.49 20.18
C ASN A 105 8.95 -8.68 20.07
N ASP A 106 8.43 -9.20 18.93
CA ASP A 106 7.00 -9.21 18.58
C ASP A 106 6.33 -7.82 18.68
N ILE A 107 7.14 -6.78 18.58
CA ILE A 107 6.76 -5.36 18.64
C ILE A 107 7.19 -4.69 17.34
N ARG A 108 6.34 -3.80 16.83
CA ARG A 108 6.57 -3.05 15.59
C ARG A 108 7.35 -1.77 15.86
N CYS A 109 7.84 -1.13 14.79
CA CYS A 109 8.62 0.10 14.89
C CYS A 109 7.88 1.32 15.46
N ASP A 110 6.56 1.23 15.60
CA ASP A 110 5.70 2.25 16.22
C ASP A 110 5.18 1.81 17.60
N GLY A 111 5.79 0.80 18.21
CA GLY A 111 5.46 0.30 19.55
C GLY A 111 4.23 -0.61 19.61
N ARG A 112 3.50 -0.77 18.50
CA ARG A 112 2.30 -1.61 18.45
C ARG A 112 2.60 -3.10 18.49
N LYS A 113 1.65 -3.87 19.02
CA LYS A 113 1.61 -5.32 18.87
C LYS A 113 1.26 -5.72 17.42
N LEU A 114 1.48 -6.99 17.09
CA LEU A 114 1.23 -7.55 15.76
C LEU A 114 -0.23 -7.39 15.28
N THR A 115 -1.20 -7.45 16.19
CA THR A 115 -2.65 -7.40 15.88
C THR A 115 -3.29 -6.03 16.14
N GLU A 116 -2.52 -5.05 16.60
CA GLU A 116 -3.05 -3.79 17.08
C GLU A 116 -3.31 -2.79 15.93
N LEU A 117 -4.51 -2.20 15.94
CA LEU A 117 -4.89 -1.13 15.01
C LEU A 117 -4.27 0.21 15.44
N ARG A 118 -4.03 1.09 14.47
CA ARG A 118 -3.75 2.51 14.78
C ARG A 118 -4.97 3.18 15.37
N LYS A 119 -4.75 4.34 16.00
CA LYS A 119 -5.83 5.23 16.43
C LYS A 119 -6.73 5.57 15.24
N ILE A 120 -8.03 5.32 15.39
CA ILE A 120 -9.06 5.63 14.39
C ILE A 120 -9.93 6.76 14.93
N SER A 121 -10.26 7.72 14.07
CA SER A 121 -11.29 8.74 14.33
C SER A 121 -12.09 8.98 13.06
N CYS A 122 -13.37 9.28 13.22
CA CYS A 122 -14.30 9.45 12.12
C CYS A 122 -15.19 10.65 12.40
N GLU A 123 -15.44 11.45 11.38
CA GLU A 123 -16.40 12.56 11.41
C GLU A 123 -17.31 12.44 10.18
N ILE A 124 -18.57 12.87 10.30
CA ILE A 124 -19.58 12.90 9.23
C ILE A 124 -20.25 14.29 9.20
N ASP A 125 -21.07 14.58 8.19
CA ASP A 125 -21.75 15.88 8.04
C ASP A 125 -20.78 17.08 8.13
N LEU A 126 -19.65 16.98 7.41
CA LEU A 126 -18.59 18.00 7.43
C LEU A 126 -19.04 19.32 6.82
N PHE A 127 -19.87 19.25 5.77
CA PHE A 127 -20.30 20.40 5.01
C PHE A 127 -21.76 20.26 4.59
N LYS A 128 -22.61 21.18 5.08
CA LYS A 128 -24.05 21.22 4.79
C LYS A 128 -24.46 21.10 3.31
N PRO A 129 -23.71 21.64 2.33
CA PRO A 129 -24.10 21.52 0.92
C PRO A 129 -23.89 20.14 0.32
N LEU A 130 -23.10 19.26 0.96
CA LEU A 130 -22.81 17.93 0.43
C LEU A 130 -23.97 16.99 0.73
N HIS A 131 -24.31 16.11 -0.21
CA HIS A 131 -25.37 15.12 0.03
C HIS A 131 -25.01 14.18 1.17
N GLY A 132 -23.74 13.78 1.27
CA GLY A 132 -23.17 13.17 2.46
C GLY A 132 -21.64 13.21 2.41
N SER A 133 -21.01 13.20 3.57
CA SER A 133 -19.56 13.35 3.72
C SER A 133 -19.04 12.63 4.94
N ALA A 134 -17.79 12.16 4.87
CA ALA A 134 -17.09 11.59 6.01
C ALA A 134 -15.59 11.84 5.93
N LEU A 135 -14.97 12.17 7.05
CA LEU A 135 -13.52 12.19 7.22
C LEU A 135 -13.13 10.98 8.04
N PHE A 136 -12.40 10.04 7.44
CA PHE A 136 -11.88 8.87 8.13
C PHE A 136 -10.38 8.99 8.34
N GLN A 137 -9.95 8.93 9.60
CA GLN A 137 -8.54 8.91 9.99
C GLN A 137 -8.18 7.57 10.60
N ARG A 138 -7.04 7.00 10.18
CA ARG A 138 -6.39 5.87 10.85
C ARG A 138 -4.88 6.11 10.92
N GLY A 139 -4.39 6.46 12.11
CA GLY A 139 -3.01 6.93 12.29
C GLY A 139 -2.75 8.20 11.47
N GLN A 140 -1.77 8.15 10.56
CA GLN A 140 -1.42 9.23 9.62
C GLN A 140 -1.95 8.94 8.20
N THR A 141 -3.04 8.18 8.09
CA THR A 141 -3.80 8.01 6.84
C THR A 141 -5.15 8.68 7.01
N GLN A 142 -5.41 9.69 6.17
CA GLN A 142 -6.64 10.49 6.17
C GLN A 142 -7.31 10.39 4.80
N VAL A 143 -8.60 10.06 4.80
CA VAL A 143 -9.40 10.04 3.57
C VAL A 143 -10.68 10.81 3.79
N LEU A 144 -10.93 11.80 2.93
CA LEU A 144 -12.20 12.49 2.79
C LEU A 144 -13.05 11.73 1.78
N CYS A 145 -14.24 11.31 2.19
CA CYS A 145 -15.22 10.66 1.33
C CYS A 145 -16.42 11.58 1.16
N THR A 146 -16.85 11.78 -0.08
CA THR A 146 -18.01 12.61 -0.42
C THR A 146 -18.96 11.81 -1.29
N VAL A 147 -20.24 11.78 -0.93
CA VAL A 147 -21.30 11.21 -1.74
C VAL A 147 -22.01 12.33 -2.49
N THR A 148 -22.23 12.10 -3.77
CA THR A 148 -23.07 12.95 -4.62
C THR A 148 -24.15 12.07 -5.25
N LEU A 149 -25.41 12.44 -5.02
CA LEU A 149 -26.57 11.85 -5.68
C LEU A 149 -26.84 12.62 -6.98
N ASP A 150 -27.00 11.89 -8.08
CA ASP A 150 -27.22 12.45 -9.41
C ASP A 150 -28.34 11.69 -10.13
N SER A 151 -28.77 12.21 -11.28
CA SER A 151 -29.76 11.58 -12.15
C SER A 151 -29.30 10.19 -12.64
N LEU A 152 -30.24 9.32 -12.97
CA LEU A 152 -29.92 8.00 -13.56
C LEU A 152 -29.24 8.14 -14.93
N ASP A 153 -29.48 9.22 -15.66
CA ASP A 153 -28.83 9.49 -16.95
C ASP A 153 -27.32 9.77 -16.82
N SER A 154 -26.89 10.21 -15.62
CA SER A 154 -25.48 10.43 -15.25
C SER A 154 -24.74 9.14 -14.86
N ALA A 155 -25.38 7.96 -14.98
CA ALA A 155 -24.73 6.69 -14.70
C ALA A 155 -23.45 6.53 -15.54
N LEU A 156 -22.43 5.90 -14.94
CA LEU A 156 -21.16 5.69 -15.64
C LEU A 156 -21.35 4.65 -16.75
N LYS A 157 -21.32 5.12 -18.00
CA LYS A 157 -21.44 4.29 -19.20
C LYS A 157 -20.08 3.72 -19.57
N MET A 158 -20.00 2.41 -19.71
CA MET A 158 -18.75 1.74 -20.10
C MET A 158 -18.59 1.77 -21.62
N ASP A 159 -17.34 1.71 -22.10
CA ASP A 159 -17.08 1.61 -23.53
C ASP A 159 -17.50 0.23 -24.07
N THR A 160 -17.74 0.15 -25.39
CA THR A 160 -18.31 -1.03 -26.04
C THR A 160 -17.48 -2.30 -25.81
N ILE A 161 -16.15 -2.18 -25.72
CA ILE A 161 -15.24 -3.31 -25.49
C ILE A 161 -15.36 -3.80 -24.04
N SER A 162 -15.39 -2.89 -23.06
CA SER A 162 -15.58 -3.29 -21.67
C SER A 162 -16.99 -3.83 -21.41
N MET A 163 -18.00 -3.31 -22.11
CA MET A 163 -19.37 -3.86 -22.06
C MET A 163 -19.41 -5.31 -22.55
N LEU A 164 -18.76 -5.62 -23.67
CA LEU A 164 -18.70 -6.99 -24.22
C LEU A 164 -17.93 -7.94 -23.30
N SER A 165 -16.88 -7.43 -22.64
CA SER A 165 -16.02 -8.25 -21.78
C SER A 165 -16.58 -8.47 -20.38
N SER A 166 -17.28 -7.49 -19.81
CA SER A 166 -17.79 -7.52 -18.42
C SER A 166 -19.27 -7.82 -18.31
N GLY A 167 -20.06 -7.64 -19.39
CA GLY A 167 -21.51 -7.76 -19.37
C GLY A 167 -22.24 -6.58 -18.69
N ILE A 168 -21.51 -5.59 -18.18
CA ILE A 168 -22.08 -4.41 -17.49
C ILE A 168 -22.21 -3.28 -18.51
N LYS A 169 -23.43 -2.78 -18.71
CA LYS A 169 -23.69 -1.65 -19.62
C LYS A 169 -23.45 -0.30 -18.94
N GLU A 170 -23.98 -0.14 -17.74
CA GLU A 170 -23.97 1.12 -16.99
C GLU A 170 -23.81 0.84 -15.49
N LYS A 171 -23.20 1.78 -14.77
CA LYS A 171 -23.04 1.71 -13.32
C LYS A 171 -23.71 2.90 -12.64
N ASN A 172 -24.78 2.62 -11.90
CA ASN A 172 -25.47 3.59 -11.04
C ASN A 172 -24.76 3.81 -9.69
N PHE A 173 -23.71 3.02 -9.39
CA PHE A 173 -22.78 3.31 -8.31
C PHE A 173 -21.37 3.18 -8.84
N PHE A 174 -20.58 4.23 -8.63
CA PHE A 174 -19.16 4.21 -8.97
C PHE A 174 -18.36 5.04 -7.96
N LEU A 175 -17.11 4.64 -7.76
CA LEU A 175 -16.21 5.29 -6.83
C LEU A 175 -15.02 5.89 -7.56
N HIS A 176 -14.82 7.20 -7.40
CA HIS A 176 -13.62 7.90 -7.85
C HIS A 176 -12.66 8.03 -6.68
N TYR A 177 -11.43 7.57 -6.89
CA TYR A 177 -10.38 7.61 -5.89
C TYR A 177 -9.25 8.51 -6.40
N GLU A 178 -8.81 9.43 -5.56
CA GLU A 178 -7.74 10.39 -5.88
C GLU A 178 -6.64 10.31 -4.81
N PHE A 179 -5.39 10.22 -5.28
CA PHE A 179 -4.20 10.28 -4.46
C PHE A 179 -3.36 11.48 -4.90
N PRO A 180 -3.67 12.68 -4.39
CA PRO A 180 -2.91 13.86 -4.71
C PRO A 180 -1.48 13.80 -4.16
N PRO A 181 -0.48 14.39 -4.85
CA PRO A 181 0.93 14.33 -4.42
C PRO A 181 1.20 14.88 -3.01
N TYR A 182 0.40 15.86 -2.58
CA TYR A 182 0.56 16.46 -1.26
C TYR A 182 0.31 15.46 -0.12
N ALA A 183 -0.43 14.37 -0.35
CA ALA A 183 -0.73 13.37 0.67
C ALA A 183 0.52 12.62 1.19
N THR A 184 1.62 12.66 0.44
CA THR A 184 2.94 12.17 0.87
C THR A 184 3.98 13.27 0.98
N LYS A 185 3.57 14.55 0.98
CA LYS A 185 4.45 15.72 1.00
C LYS A 185 5.37 15.80 -0.23
N GLU A 186 4.87 15.34 -1.38
CA GLU A 186 5.60 15.36 -2.65
C GLU A 186 4.97 16.37 -3.62
N THR A 187 5.76 16.79 -4.60
CA THR A 187 5.26 17.48 -5.80
C THR A 187 5.09 16.46 -6.92
N GLY A 188 4.02 16.56 -7.69
CA GLY A 188 3.76 15.62 -8.77
C GLY A 188 2.80 16.18 -9.80
N ARG A 189 2.61 15.43 -10.90
CA ARG A 189 1.66 15.79 -11.93
C ARG A 189 0.23 15.57 -11.41
N THR A 190 -0.55 16.64 -11.32
CA THR A 190 -2.00 16.59 -11.15
C THR A 190 -2.66 16.51 -12.53
N GLY A 191 -3.56 15.56 -12.76
CA GLY A 191 -4.18 15.39 -14.07
C GLY A 191 -4.83 14.03 -14.25
N PRO A 192 -4.60 13.31 -15.37
CA PRO A 192 -5.27 12.05 -15.64
C PRO A 192 -5.01 11.00 -14.56
N ILE A 193 -6.07 10.31 -14.16
CA ILE A 193 -6.06 9.28 -13.11
C ILE A 193 -5.06 8.18 -13.47
N GLY A 194 -4.15 7.89 -12.56
CA GLY A 194 -3.16 6.82 -12.71
C GLY A 194 -3.77 5.42 -12.59
N ARG A 195 -3.08 4.40 -13.11
CA ARG A 195 -3.53 2.99 -12.98
C ARG A 195 -3.74 2.56 -11.53
N ARG A 196 -2.89 3.06 -10.61
CA ARG A 196 -2.99 2.76 -9.18
C ARG A 196 -4.26 3.34 -8.55
N GLU A 197 -4.60 4.57 -8.90
CA GLU A 197 -5.80 5.24 -8.41
C GLU A 197 -7.06 4.55 -8.94
N MET A 198 -7.11 4.20 -10.23
CA MET A 198 -8.20 3.39 -10.79
C MET A 198 -8.34 2.04 -10.09
N GLY A 199 -7.23 1.35 -9.83
CA GLY A 199 -7.24 0.06 -9.13
C GLY A 199 -7.72 0.15 -7.68
N HIS A 200 -7.29 1.19 -6.94
CA HIS A 200 -7.75 1.45 -5.58
C HIS A 200 -9.22 1.86 -5.55
N GLY A 201 -9.66 2.69 -6.50
CA GLY A 201 -11.05 3.07 -6.66
C GLY A 201 -11.95 1.87 -6.93
N ALA A 202 -11.57 1.01 -7.88
CA ALA A 202 -12.28 -0.22 -8.18
C ALA A 202 -12.30 -1.21 -7.00
N LEU A 203 -11.22 -1.28 -6.21
CA LEU A 203 -11.19 -2.11 -5.00
C LEU A 203 -12.20 -1.61 -3.95
N ALA A 204 -12.21 -0.31 -3.68
CA ALA A 204 -13.14 0.29 -2.73
C ALA A 204 -14.60 0.22 -3.24
N GLU A 205 -14.84 0.47 -4.53
CA GLU A 205 -16.13 0.30 -5.20
C GLU A 205 -16.65 -1.12 -4.99
N ARG A 206 -15.84 -2.13 -5.26
CA ARG A 206 -16.20 -3.53 -5.07
C ARG A 206 -16.42 -3.90 -3.60
N GLY A 207 -15.75 -3.23 -2.66
CA GLY A 207 -15.97 -3.43 -1.23
C GLY A 207 -17.32 -2.91 -0.75
N LEU A 208 -17.84 -1.83 -1.37
CA LEU A 208 -19.11 -1.20 -1.00
C LEU A 208 -20.29 -1.70 -1.84
N ARG A 209 -20.05 -2.18 -3.07
CA ARG A 209 -21.09 -2.65 -3.99
C ARG A 209 -22.09 -3.66 -3.36
N PRO A 210 -21.66 -4.65 -2.56
CA PRO A 210 -22.57 -5.66 -2.02
C PRO A 210 -23.57 -5.14 -0.98
N VAL A 211 -23.26 -3.99 -0.34
CA VAL A 211 -24.13 -3.43 0.71
C VAL A 211 -25.11 -2.38 0.16
N LEU A 212 -24.96 -1.98 -1.10
CA LEU A 212 -25.85 -1.00 -1.72
C LEU A 212 -27.20 -1.61 -2.10
N PRO A 213 -28.30 -0.84 -2.00
CA PRO A 213 -29.59 -1.26 -2.51
C PRO A 213 -29.53 -1.48 -4.04
N ALA A 214 -30.24 -2.50 -4.53
CA ALA A 214 -30.32 -2.78 -5.97
C ALA A 214 -31.09 -1.69 -6.73
N ASP A 215 -32.22 -1.24 -6.16
CA ASP A 215 -33.14 -0.28 -6.76
C ASP A 215 -33.09 1.05 -5.99
N TYR A 216 -32.08 1.87 -6.26
CA TYR A 216 -31.96 3.23 -5.71
C TYR A 216 -32.36 4.27 -6.77
N PRO A 217 -33.16 5.30 -6.44
CA PRO A 217 -33.69 6.24 -7.44
C PRO A 217 -32.66 7.22 -8.01
N PHE A 218 -31.41 7.20 -7.52
CA PHE A 218 -30.34 8.09 -7.94
C PHE A 218 -29.09 7.31 -8.33
N THR A 219 -28.28 7.91 -9.21
CA THR A 219 -26.89 7.51 -9.38
C THR A 219 -26.09 7.98 -8.16
N ILE A 220 -25.31 7.08 -7.57
CA ILE A 220 -24.46 7.34 -6.42
C ILE A 220 -23.03 7.47 -6.91
N ARG A 221 -22.50 8.69 -6.90
CA ARG A 221 -21.08 8.97 -7.10
C ARG A 221 -20.40 9.12 -5.74
N LEU A 222 -19.44 8.25 -5.44
CA LEU A 222 -18.62 8.37 -4.25
C LEU A 222 -17.22 8.84 -4.65
N THR A 223 -16.78 9.98 -4.13
CA THR A 223 -15.40 10.44 -4.30
C THR A 223 -14.63 10.18 -3.02
N SER A 224 -13.43 9.63 -3.12
CA SER A 224 -12.49 9.40 -2.01
C SER A 224 -11.18 10.10 -2.30
N GLU A 225 -10.86 11.11 -1.51
CA GLU A 225 -9.65 11.93 -1.63
C GLU A 225 -8.72 11.59 -0.47
N VAL A 226 -7.53 11.09 -0.77
CA VAL A 226 -6.51 10.82 0.24
C VAL A 226 -5.81 12.12 0.61
N LEU A 227 -6.02 12.60 1.82
CA LEU A 227 -5.43 13.86 2.29
C LEU A 227 -4.07 13.65 2.96
N GLU A 228 -3.92 12.52 3.66
CA GLU A 228 -2.66 12.07 4.28
C GLU A 228 -2.48 10.58 4.02
N SER A 229 -1.25 10.14 3.77
CA SER A 229 -0.98 8.73 3.47
C SER A 229 0.18 8.16 4.28
N ASN A 230 -0.16 7.18 5.13
CA ASN A 230 0.78 6.30 5.81
C ASN A 230 0.25 4.87 5.78
N GLY A 231 -0.24 4.42 4.61
CA GLY A 231 -0.68 3.04 4.39
C GLY A 231 -2.20 2.82 4.40
N SER A 232 -2.64 1.83 3.62
CA SER A 232 -4.04 1.34 3.56
C SER A 232 -5.11 2.39 3.20
N SER A 233 -4.80 3.33 2.31
CA SER A 233 -5.72 4.39 1.87
C SER A 233 -6.97 3.85 1.17
N SER A 234 -6.85 2.81 0.34
CA SER A 234 -8.02 2.18 -0.33
C SER A 234 -9.00 1.55 0.66
N MET A 235 -8.51 1.01 1.77
CA MET A 235 -9.36 0.46 2.83
C MET A 235 -9.97 1.56 3.70
N ALA A 236 -9.24 2.65 3.92
CA ALA A 236 -9.81 3.86 4.51
C ALA A 236 -10.94 4.44 3.63
N SER A 237 -10.83 4.36 2.30
CA SER A 237 -11.93 4.72 1.39
C SER A 237 -13.15 3.81 1.52
N VAL A 238 -12.99 2.53 1.84
CA VAL A 238 -14.14 1.65 2.16
C VAL A 238 -14.82 2.11 3.45
N CYS A 239 -14.04 2.37 4.52
CA CYS A 239 -14.59 2.82 5.80
C CYS A 239 -15.27 4.19 5.68
N GLY A 240 -14.56 5.19 5.14
CA GLY A 240 -15.09 6.53 4.93
C GLY A 240 -16.27 6.55 3.96
N GLY A 241 -16.20 5.73 2.90
CA GLY A 241 -17.29 5.61 1.95
C GLY A 241 -18.56 5.01 2.57
N SER A 242 -18.42 3.99 3.43
CA SER A 242 -19.55 3.45 4.19
C SER A 242 -20.20 4.50 5.08
N LEU A 243 -19.39 5.35 5.74
CA LEU A 243 -19.89 6.42 6.60
C LEU A 243 -20.60 7.51 5.78
N ALA A 244 -19.99 7.96 4.68
CA ALA A 244 -20.56 8.99 3.82
C ALA A 244 -21.85 8.54 3.13
N LEU A 245 -21.99 7.25 2.82
CA LEU A 245 -23.25 6.68 2.30
C LEU A 245 -24.37 6.72 3.34
N LEU A 246 -24.07 6.40 4.60
CA LEU A 246 -25.03 6.49 5.71
C LEU A 246 -25.43 7.94 5.97
N ASP A 247 -24.46 8.86 5.97
CA ASP A 247 -24.67 10.30 6.12
C ASP A 247 -25.57 10.84 5.00
N ALA A 248 -25.38 10.36 3.77
CA ALA A 248 -26.23 10.70 2.63
C ALA A 248 -27.64 10.09 2.66
N GLY A 249 -27.99 9.33 3.68
CA GLY A 249 -29.28 8.64 3.79
C GLY A 249 -29.45 7.48 2.80
N VAL A 250 -28.36 7.00 2.17
CA VAL A 250 -28.41 5.81 1.32
C VAL A 250 -28.67 4.59 2.20
N PRO A 251 -29.73 3.79 1.96
CA PRO A 251 -30.10 2.66 2.81
C PRO A 251 -29.21 1.45 2.50
N ILE A 252 -27.94 1.52 2.88
CA ILE A 252 -27.03 0.36 2.79
C ILE A 252 -27.46 -0.72 3.79
N SER A 253 -27.32 -1.99 3.41
CA SER A 253 -27.79 -3.13 4.22
C SER A 253 -26.99 -3.32 5.52
N THR A 254 -25.71 -2.96 5.50
CA THR A 254 -24.81 -2.99 6.67
C THR A 254 -23.62 -2.06 6.44
N PRO A 255 -23.03 -1.46 7.49
CA PRO A 255 -21.74 -0.79 7.38
C PRO A 255 -20.65 -1.74 6.88
N ALA A 256 -19.72 -1.22 6.08
CA ALA A 256 -18.57 -1.95 5.58
C ALA A 256 -17.25 -1.30 6.04
N ALA A 257 -16.25 -2.13 6.33
CA ALA A 257 -14.93 -1.69 6.77
C ALA A 257 -13.82 -2.51 6.10
N GLY A 258 -12.64 -1.90 5.97
CA GLY A 258 -11.46 -2.54 5.39
C GLY A 258 -10.20 -2.35 6.23
N VAL A 259 -9.30 -3.32 6.16
CA VAL A 259 -7.95 -3.25 6.77
C VAL A 259 -6.93 -3.93 5.87
N ALA A 260 -5.69 -3.40 5.85
CA ALA A 260 -4.58 -4.08 5.19
C ALA A 260 -3.80 -4.93 6.20
N ILE A 261 -3.47 -6.15 5.79
CA ILE A 261 -2.69 -7.09 6.59
C ILE A 261 -1.31 -7.26 5.93
N GLY A 262 -0.27 -7.23 6.75
CA GLY A 262 1.11 -7.48 6.36
C GLY A 262 1.59 -8.86 6.72
N LEU A 263 2.68 -9.26 6.09
CA LEU A 263 3.36 -10.53 6.35
C LEU A 263 4.86 -10.33 6.38
N VAL A 264 5.49 -10.77 7.46
CA VAL A 264 6.94 -10.91 7.59
C VAL A 264 7.24 -12.40 7.69
N THR A 265 8.23 -12.87 6.94
CA THR A 265 8.62 -14.28 6.82
C THR A 265 10.12 -14.46 7.07
N LYS A 266 10.46 -15.58 7.71
CA LYS A 266 11.81 -16.09 7.81
C LYS A 266 11.89 -17.33 6.94
N TYR A 267 12.84 -17.33 6.01
CA TYR A 267 13.04 -18.43 5.08
C TYR A 267 14.23 -19.29 5.52
N GLY A 268 14.12 -20.59 5.32
CA GLY A 268 15.22 -21.51 5.56
C GLY A 268 16.31 -21.45 4.50
N LYS A 269 17.48 -21.99 4.85
CA LYS A 269 18.68 -22.01 3.98
C LYS A 269 18.64 -23.09 2.88
N GLY A 270 17.59 -23.91 2.84
CA GLY A 270 17.42 -24.97 1.85
C GLY A 270 17.15 -24.45 0.43
N PRO A 271 17.30 -25.31 -0.60
CA PRO A 271 17.14 -24.94 -2.01
C PRO A 271 15.73 -24.43 -2.34
N ASN A 272 14.71 -24.88 -1.61
CA ASN A 272 13.32 -24.48 -1.81
C ASN A 272 12.92 -23.20 -1.05
N LYS A 273 13.81 -22.63 -0.20
CA LYS A 273 13.53 -21.48 0.67
C LYS A 273 12.15 -21.57 1.33
N GLU A 274 11.89 -22.66 2.04
CA GLU A 274 10.63 -22.84 2.75
C GLU A 274 10.48 -21.82 3.87
N VAL A 275 9.24 -21.43 4.18
CA VAL A 275 8.94 -20.51 5.28
C VAL A 275 9.11 -21.26 6.59
N GLU A 276 10.12 -20.90 7.38
CA GLU A 276 10.38 -21.48 8.71
C GLU A 276 9.51 -20.82 9.78
N ASP A 277 9.34 -19.50 9.68
CA ASP A 277 8.56 -18.72 10.63
C ASP A 277 7.93 -17.49 9.95
N TYR A 278 6.82 -16.99 10.49
CA TYR A 278 6.15 -15.80 9.96
C TYR A 278 5.42 -15.00 11.05
N ARG A 279 5.18 -13.73 10.76
CA ARG A 279 4.37 -12.80 11.56
C ARG A 279 3.36 -12.09 10.67
N ILE A 280 2.11 -12.11 11.10
CA ILE A 280 1.01 -11.39 10.45
C ILE A 280 0.82 -10.06 11.18
N LEU A 281 0.78 -8.96 10.42
CA LEU A 281 0.72 -7.61 10.96
C LEU A 281 -0.59 -6.94 10.56
N THR A 282 -1.44 -6.63 11.53
CA THR A 282 -2.71 -5.93 11.28
C THR A 282 -2.45 -4.44 11.12
N ASP A 283 -3.02 -3.82 10.09
CA ASP A 283 -2.98 -2.37 9.88
C ASP A 283 -1.55 -1.81 9.76
N LEU A 284 -0.90 -2.16 8.64
CA LEU A 284 0.45 -1.73 8.28
C LEU A 284 0.59 -0.22 8.10
N LEU A 285 1.79 0.29 8.43
CA LEU A 285 2.28 1.62 8.07
C LEU A 285 2.75 1.60 6.60
#